data_AF-A0A529X3F7-F1
#
_entry.id   AF-A0A529X3F7-F1
#
_cell.length_a   1.000
_cell.length_b   1.000
_cell.length_c   1.000
_cell.angle_alpha   90.00
_cell.angle_beta   90.00
_cell.angle_gamma   90.00
#
_symmetry.space_group_name_H-M   'P 1'
#
loop_
_entity.id
_entity.type
_entity.pdbx_description
1 polymer ?
#
loop_
_entity_poly.entity_id
_entity_poly.type
_entity_poly.pdbx_seq_one_letter_code
_entity_poly.pdbx_strand_id
1 'polypeptide(L)'
;MIDSKPFEKPVVVELGHVGKYRQISSTREAAECLMTVWPLNRGERHRDALDTCLKALEGYRSPADARRALIEAARESEVLVT
;
A
#
# COMPACT_ATOMS: atom_id res chain seq x y z
N MET A 1 4.58 18.88 -9.46
CA MET A 1 5.25 17.57 -9.52
C MET A 1 4.61 16.76 -8.42
N ILE A 2 4.02 15.61 -8.73
CA ILE A 2 3.26 14.83 -7.77
C ILE A 2 4.25 14.23 -6.77
N ASP A 3 4.35 14.81 -5.57
CA ASP A 3 5.30 14.41 -4.53
C ASP A 3 5.18 12.92 -4.25
N SER A 4 6.09 12.14 -4.82
CA SER A 4 6.30 10.74 -4.46
C SER A 4 6.82 10.71 -3.04
N LYS A 5 5.90 10.74 -2.08
CA LYS A 5 6.18 10.64 -0.65
C LYS A 5 6.79 9.28 -0.36
N PRO A 6 8.13 9.19 -0.22
CA PRO A 6 8.80 7.90 -0.12
C PRO A 6 8.58 7.32 1.28
N PHE A 7 8.60 6.00 1.37
CA PHE A 7 8.59 5.29 2.63
C PHE A 7 10.02 5.16 3.15
N GLU A 8 10.21 5.27 4.48
CA GLU A 8 11.52 5.04 5.10
C GLU A 8 12.04 3.62 4.85
N LYS A 9 11.12 2.65 4.81
CA LYS A 9 11.40 1.27 4.41
C LYS A 9 10.34 0.85 3.40
N PRO A 10 10.75 0.24 2.27
CA PRO A 10 9.80 -0.32 1.35
C PRO A 10 8.97 -1.42 2.02
N VAL A 11 7.79 -1.68 1.47
CA VAL A 11 6.91 -2.78 1.88
C VAL A 11 6.88 -3.79 0.75
N VAL A 12 7.15 -5.06 1.04
CA VAL A 12 7.08 -6.13 0.04
C VAL A 12 5.76 -6.88 0.21
N VAL A 13 4.98 -6.92 -0.88
CA VAL A 13 3.71 -7.64 -0.95
C VAL A 13 3.75 -8.69 -2.05
N GLU A 14 3.14 -9.84 -1.81
CA GLU A 14 3.01 -10.94 -2.77
C GLU A 14 1.64 -10.91 -3.43
N LEU A 15 1.55 -10.44 -4.67
CA LEU A 15 0.27 -10.15 -5.32
C LEU A 15 -0.04 -11.16 -6.43
N GLY A 16 -1.22 -11.77 -6.35
CA GLY A 16 -1.84 -12.54 -7.42
C GLY A 16 -1.48 -14.02 -7.47
N HIS A 17 -0.19 -14.40 -7.38
CA HIS A 17 0.27 -15.80 -7.34
C HIS A 17 1.52 -15.91 -6.46
N VAL A 18 1.72 -17.09 -5.87
CA VAL A 18 2.94 -17.42 -5.12
C VAL A 18 4.17 -17.14 -5.99
N GLY A 19 5.12 -16.36 -5.45
CA GLY A 19 6.37 -15.94 -6.07
C GLY A 19 6.35 -14.56 -6.75
N LYS A 20 5.20 -13.87 -6.84
CA LYS A 20 5.11 -12.52 -7.44
C LYS A 20 5.19 -11.42 -6.39
N TYR A 21 6.42 -11.09 -6.02
CA TYR A 21 6.72 -10.00 -5.09
C TYR A 21 6.69 -8.64 -5.77
N ARG A 22 6.03 -7.66 -5.15
CA ARG A 22 6.08 -6.25 -5.50
C ARG A 22 6.67 -5.48 -4.33
N GLN A 23 7.75 -4.76 -4.60
CA GLN A 23 8.31 -3.81 -3.65
C GLN A 23 7.64 -2.46 -3.85
N ILE A 24 7.08 -1.91 -2.76
CA ILE A 24 6.41 -0.61 -2.74
C ILE A 24 7.26 0.33 -1.91
N SER A 25 7.84 1.33 -2.57
CA SER A 25 8.79 2.27 -1.97
C SER A 25 8.20 3.64 -1.66
N SER A 26 6.97 3.92 -2.10
CA SER A 26 6.33 5.23 -1.93
C SER A 26 4.82 5.14 -1.74
N THR A 27 4.25 6.22 -1.21
CA THR A 27 2.79 6.40 -1.04
C THR A 27 2.05 6.31 -2.38
N ARG A 28 2.66 6.83 -3.44
CA ARG A 28 2.11 6.76 -4.80
C ARG A 28 2.04 5.32 -5.29
N GLU A 29 3.15 4.59 -5.21
CA GLU A 29 3.20 3.18 -5.59
C GLU A 29 2.21 2.34 -4.77
N ALA A 30 2.04 2.66 -3.48
CA ALA A 30 1.06 2.01 -2.63
C ALA A 30 -0.37 2.22 -3.13
N ALA A 31 -0.74 3.47 -3.44
CA ALA A 31 -2.06 3.80 -3.98
C ALA A 31 -2.30 3.09 -5.33
N GLU A 32 -1.34 3.16 -6.25
CA GLU A 32 -1.43 2.50 -7.56
C GLU A 32 -1.56 0.98 -7.41
N CYS A 33 -0.82 0.37 -6.49
CA CYS A 33 -0.91 -1.05 -6.18
C CYS A 33 -2.30 -1.44 -5.69
N LEU A 34 -2.83 -0.70 -4.70
CA LEU A 34 -4.15 -0.92 -4.12
C LEU A 34 -5.28 -0.75 -5.16
N MET A 35 -5.12 0.13 -6.14
CA MET A 35 -6.09 0.32 -7.21
C MET A 35 -6.01 -0.77 -8.28
N THR A 36 -4.81 -1.16 -8.72
CA THR A 36 -4.62 -1.95 -9.94
C THR A 36 -4.52 -3.45 -9.71
N VAL A 37 -3.57 -3.87 -8.86
CA VAL A 37 -3.10 -5.26 -8.77
C VAL A 37 -3.49 -5.95 -7.47
N TRP A 38 -4.21 -5.26 -6.59
CA TRP A 38 -4.63 -5.83 -5.32
C TRP A 38 -5.56 -7.05 -5.50
N PRO A 39 -5.32 -8.16 -4.78
CA PRO A 39 -6.16 -9.36 -4.85
C PRO A 39 -7.62 -9.06 -4.50
N LEU A 40 -8.52 -9.96 -4.92
CA LEU A 40 -9.97 -9.83 -4.74
C LEU A 40 -10.43 -9.69 -3.29
N ASN A 41 -9.58 -9.98 -2.30
CA ASN A 41 -9.81 -9.70 -0.88
C ASN A 41 -9.70 -8.19 -0.59
N ARG A 42 -10.63 -7.42 -1.13
CA ARG A 42 -10.78 -5.98 -0.88
C ARG A 42 -11.64 -5.77 0.37
N GLY A 43 -11.04 -6.07 1.52
CA GLY A 43 -11.65 -5.92 2.84
C GLY A 43 -11.72 -4.46 3.32
N GLU A 44 -11.97 -4.27 4.61
CA GLU A 44 -12.05 -2.93 5.20
C GLU A 44 -10.68 -2.25 5.26
N ARG A 45 -9.60 -3.02 5.50
CA ARG A 45 -8.24 -2.47 5.54
C ARG A 45 -7.75 -2.07 4.16
N HIS A 46 -8.21 -2.74 3.10
CA HIS A 46 -7.93 -2.31 1.72
C HIS A 46 -8.45 -0.89 1.44
N ARG A 47 -9.70 -0.60 1.80
CA ARG A 47 -10.29 0.74 1.64
C ARG A 47 -9.59 1.78 2.51
N ASP A 48 -9.31 1.44 3.77
CA ASP A 48 -8.61 2.34 4.69
C ASP A 48 -7.19 2.65 4.21
N ALA A 49 -6.48 1.66 3.68
CA ALA A 49 -5.15 1.86 3.08
C ALA A 49 -5.20 2.77 1.86
N LEU A 50 -6.20 2.61 0.99
CA LEU A 50 -6.34 3.45 -0.20
C LEU A 50 -6.64 4.90 0.18
N ASP A 51 -7.60 5.12 1.08
CA ASP A 51 -7.95 6.44 1.59
C ASP A 51 -6.77 7.11 2.30
N THR A 52 -6.04 6.35 3.14
CA THR A 52 -4.86 6.87 3.83
C THR A 52 -3.74 7.23 2.85
N CYS A 53 -3.51 6.42 1.80
CA CYS A 53 -2.52 6.74 0.77
C CYS A 53 -2.89 8.03 0.01
N LEU A 54 -4.16 8.21 -0.34
CA LEU A 54 -4.64 9.43 -1.01
C LEU A 54 -4.48 10.66 -0.11
N LYS A 55 -4.92 10.58 1.14
CA LYS A 55 -4.73 11.65 2.14
C LYS A 55 -3.26 11.96 2.38
N ALA A 56 -2.40 10.96 2.34
CA ALA A 56 -0.97 11.16 2.47
C ALA A 56 -0.42 11.91 1.25
N LEU A 57 -0.80 11.56 0.03
CA LEU A 57 -0.40 12.31 -1.18
C LEU A 57 -0.87 13.77 -1.14
N GLU A 58 -2.06 14.04 -0.60
CA GLU A 58 -2.61 15.40 -0.46
C GLU A 58 -2.00 16.21 0.70
N GLY A 59 -1.22 15.59 1.60
CA GLY A 59 -0.62 16.29 2.74
C GLY A 59 -1.37 16.18 4.06
N TYR A 60 -2.54 15.54 4.09
CA TYR A 60 -3.34 15.34 5.30
C TYR A 60 -2.85 14.21 6.21
N ARG A 61 -2.00 13.32 5.69
CA ARG A 61 -1.39 12.20 6.41
C ARG A 61 0.10 12.08 6.12
N SER A 62 0.82 11.39 6.99
CA SER A 62 2.23 11.11 6.81
C SER A 62 2.45 9.91 5.86
N PRO A 63 3.59 9.83 5.15
CA PRO A 63 3.97 8.63 4.42
C PRO A 63 4.06 7.39 5.33
N ALA A 64 4.41 7.58 6.61
CA ALA A 64 4.46 6.51 7.60
C ALA A 64 3.07 5.93 7.91
N ASP A 65 2.03 6.77 7.97
CA ASP A 65 0.65 6.31 8.14
C ASP A 65 0.18 5.49 6.94
N ALA A 66 0.46 5.96 5.72
CA ALA A 66 0.15 5.23 4.49
C ALA A 66 0.88 3.88 4.44
N ARG A 67 2.15 3.85 4.83
CA ARG A 67 2.92 2.60 4.96
C ARG A 67 2.28 1.63 5.94
N ARG A 68 1.86 2.11 7.11
CA ARG A 68 1.21 1.27 8.13
C ARG A 68 -0.11 0.72 7.62
N ALA A 69 -0.95 1.56 7.00
CA ALA A 69 -2.24 1.12 6.46
C ALA A 69 -2.06 0.08 5.34
N LEU A 70 -1.06 0.25 4.47
CA LEU A 70 -0.69 -0.74 3.45
C LEU A 70 -0.29 -2.10 4.06
N ILE A 71 0.51 -2.10 5.14
CA ILE A 71 0.90 -3.33 5.84
C ILE A 71 -0.33 -4.03 6.43
N GLU A 72 -1.24 -3.27 7.04
CA GLU A 72 -2.47 -3.82 7.60
C GLU A 72 -3.39 -4.39 6.51
N ALA A 73 -3.51 -3.73 5.36
CA ALA A 73 -4.21 -4.29 4.20
C ALA A 73 -3.54 -5.58 3.70
N ALA A 74 -2.21 -5.59 3.63
CA ALA A 74 -1.45 -6.76 3.20
C ALA A 74 -1.64 -7.95 4.16
N ARG A 75 -1.73 -7.70 5.48
CA ARG A 75 -2.04 -8.71 6.49
C ARG A 75 -3.45 -9.25 6.34
N GLU A 76 -4.45 -8.38 6.14
CA GLU A 76 -5.85 -8.79 5.92
C GLU A 76 -6.00 -9.68 4.69
N SER A 77 -5.22 -9.41 3.64
CA SER A 77 -5.24 -10.19 2.39
C SER A 77 -4.28 -11.39 2.41
N GLU A 78 -3.57 -11.65 3.52
CA GLU A 78 -2.53 -12.69 3.64
C GLU A 78 -1.42 -12.59 2.57
N VAL A 79 -1.12 -11.37 2.10
CA VAL A 79 -0.11 -11.08 1.07
C VAL A 79 1.13 -10.36 1.61
N LEU A 80 1.20 -10.10 2.92
CA LEU A 80 2.36 -9.43 3.51
C LEU A 80 3.55 -10.39 3.56
N VAL A 81 4.68 -9.96 2.98
CA VAL A 81 5.91 -10.75 2.98
C VAL A 81 6.91 -10.22 4.00
N THR A 82 7.22 -8.91 4.00
CA THR A 82 8.07 -8.21 5.00
C THR A 82 8.17 -6.71 4.72
#